data_AF-L0DSE8-F1
#
_entry.id   AF-L0DSE8-F1
#
_cell.length_a   1.000
_cell.length_b   1.000
_cell.length_c   1.000
_cell.angle_alpha   90.00
_cell.angle_beta   90.00
_cell.angle_gamma   90.00
#
_symmetry.space_group_name_H-M   'P 1'
#
loop_
_entity.id
_entity.type
_entity.pdbx_description
1 polymer ?
#
loop_
_entity_poly.entity_id
_entity_poly.type
_entity_poly.pdbx_seq_one_letter_code
_entity_poly.pdbx_strand_id
1 'polypeptide(L)'
;MSQSSPEPRCFRPRVAGVYAVLLLALAAMPTVGAAGGAAPEIGSSAELARAGYYQLRWVLDEAEVARYRVEEDTDPAFSEPVALYEGADRATVVSGRSDGIFHYRARATLADGSESAWSETLTVEVAHHPRAQAFGIFTVGGLVFLATAGLIVAGTRAERRRERQR
;
A
#
# COMPACT_ATOMS: atom_id res chain seq x y z
N MET A 1 2.99 56.21 58.15
CA MET A 1 2.70 56.86 56.86
C MET A 1 3.45 56.10 55.77
N SER A 2 2.84 55.06 55.19
CA SER A 2 3.23 54.52 53.90
C SER A 2 2.11 53.65 53.36
N GLN A 3 1.79 53.89 52.10
CA GLN A 3 0.62 53.43 51.36
C GLN A 3 0.75 51.96 50.93
N SER A 4 -0.38 51.26 50.78
CA SER A 4 -0.69 50.45 49.59
C SER A 4 -2.03 49.73 49.73
N SER A 5 -3.05 50.24 49.04
CA SER A 5 -4.00 49.35 48.35
C SER A 5 -3.35 48.87 47.06
N PRO A 6 -3.62 47.62 46.62
CA PRO A 6 -4.51 47.51 45.46
C PRO A 6 -5.44 46.29 45.46
N GLU A 7 -6.70 46.57 45.14
CA GLU A 7 -7.56 45.99 44.10
C GLU A 7 -7.74 44.46 43.91
N PRO A 8 -8.98 44.04 43.55
CA PRO A 8 -9.43 42.66 43.44
C PRO A 8 -8.91 41.99 42.16
N ARG A 9 -8.48 40.72 42.28
CA ARG A 9 -8.13 39.93 41.10
C ARG A 9 -9.38 39.47 40.37
N CYS A 10 -9.58 40.16 39.25
CA CYS A 10 -10.60 39.97 38.23
C CYS A 10 -10.70 38.50 37.75
N PHE A 11 -11.95 38.17 37.48
CA PHE A 11 -12.52 36.88 37.12
C PHE A 11 -12.16 36.46 35.68
N ARG A 12 -11.55 35.26 35.59
CA ARG A 12 -11.51 34.28 34.48
C ARG A 12 -11.89 34.72 33.05
N PRO A 13 -10.99 34.53 32.06
CA PRO A 13 -11.40 34.27 30.68
C PRO A 13 -11.71 32.77 30.45
N ARG A 14 -12.93 32.55 29.98
CA ARG A 14 -13.62 31.28 29.65
C ARG A 14 -13.15 30.66 28.31
N VAL A 15 -11.91 30.19 28.19
CA VAL A 15 -11.44 29.62 26.89
C VAL A 15 -10.74 28.26 26.99
N ALA A 16 -10.40 27.78 28.19
CA ALA A 16 -9.69 26.50 28.38
C ALA A 16 -10.55 25.23 28.17
N GLY A 17 -11.87 25.35 28.06
CA GLY A 17 -12.80 24.21 28.07
C GLY A 17 -12.91 23.43 26.75
N VAL A 18 -12.60 24.05 25.60
CA VAL A 18 -12.83 23.41 24.29
C VAL A 18 -11.64 22.55 23.86
N TYR A 19 -10.41 22.95 24.19
CA TYR A 19 -9.20 22.19 23.86
C TYR A 19 -9.01 20.94 24.73
N ALA A 20 -9.58 20.92 25.94
CA ALA A 20 -9.49 19.75 26.82
C ALA A 20 -10.34 18.57 26.33
N VAL A 21 -11.42 18.83 25.56
CA VAL A 21 -12.26 17.77 24.99
C VAL A 21 -11.68 17.25 23.68
N LEU A 22 -11.02 18.11 22.90
CA LEU A 22 -10.39 17.69 21.64
C LEU A 22 -9.10 16.87 21.86
N LEU A 23 -8.41 17.06 22.99
CA LEU A 23 -7.25 16.24 23.38
C LEU A 23 -7.62 14.91 24.06
N LEU A 24 -8.89 14.71 24.44
CA LEU A 24 -9.37 13.48 25.08
C LEU A 24 -10.01 12.48 24.09
N ALA A 25 -10.26 12.90 22.86
CA ALA A 25 -10.78 12.03 21.80
C ALA A 25 -9.69 11.29 21.00
N LEU A 26 -8.40 11.62 21.20
CA LEU A 26 -7.26 10.93 20.58
C LEU A 26 -6.65 9.84 21.48
N ALA A 27 -7.38 9.36 22.49
CA ALA A 27 -6.90 8.38 23.47
C ALA A 27 -7.75 7.10 23.52
N ALA A 28 -8.51 6.82 22.47
CA ALA A 28 -9.29 5.59 22.32
C ALA A 28 -9.00 4.90 20.99
N MET A 29 -7.74 4.94 20.54
CA MET A 29 -7.27 3.85 19.68
C MET A 29 -7.27 2.60 20.55
N PRO A 30 -7.98 1.52 20.18
CA PRO A 30 -7.83 0.27 20.90
C PRO A 30 -6.34 -0.08 20.83
N THR A 31 -5.66 -0.06 21.98
CA THR A 31 -4.38 -0.74 22.11
C THR A 31 -4.69 -2.21 21.91
N VAL A 32 -4.62 -2.65 20.64
CA VAL A 32 -4.59 -4.07 20.30
C VAL A 32 -3.44 -4.62 21.11
N GLY A 33 -3.79 -5.49 22.06
CA GLY A 33 -2.82 -6.12 22.94
C GLY A 33 -1.85 -6.90 22.09
N ALA A 34 -0.68 -6.32 21.83
CA ALA A 34 0.50 -7.10 21.49
C ALA A 34 0.82 -7.91 22.75
N ALA A 35 0.26 -9.12 22.82
CA ALA A 35 0.77 -10.14 23.72
C ALA A 35 2.26 -10.25 23.41
N GLY A 36 3.11 -9.82 24.34
CA GLY A 36 4.57 -9.78 24.16
C GLY A 36 5.15 -11.19 24.12
N GLY A 37 4.99 -11.84 22.97
CA GLY A 37 5.77 -12.98 22.51
C GLY A 37 6.51 -12.55 21.23
N ALA A 38 7.57 -13.27 20.88
CA ALA A 38 8.29 -13.03 19.62
C ALA A 38 7.28 -13.04 18.45
N ALA A 39 7.35 -12.05 17.56
CA ALA A 39 6.42 -11.89 16.45
C ALA A 39 7.15 -12.22 15.14
N PRO A 40 6.57 -12.98 14.20
CA PRO A 40 7.21 -13.22 12.93
C PRO A 40 7.37 -11.93 12.14
N GLU A 41 8.50 -11.77 11.48
CA GLU A 41 8.68 -10.73 10.47
C GLU A 41 8.05 -11.20 9.16
N ILE A 42 7.19 -10.38 8.56
CA ILE A 42 6.56 -10.65 7.26
C ILE A 42 6.98 -9.58 6.26
N GLY A 43 7.25 -9.99 5.02
CA GLY A 43 7.59 -9.09 3.93
C GLY A 43 7.04 -9.57 2.59
N SER A 44 6.87 -8.64 1.65
CA SER A 44 6.51 -8.93 0.27
C SER A 44 7.68 -8.65 -0.67
N SER A 45 7.68 -9.31 -1.83
CA SER A 45 8.61 -8.99 -2.93
C SER A 45 8.29 -7.67 -3.63
N ALA A 46 7.07 -7.16 -3.45
CA ALA A 46 6.59 -5.93 -4.06
C ALA A 46 5.56 -5.26 -3.12
N GLU A 47 5.73 -3.97 -2.89
CA GLU A 47 4.71 -3.12 -2.26
C GLU A 47 3.62 -2.75 -3.27
N LEU A 48 3.99 -2.54 -4.54
CA LEU A 48 3.09 -2.30 -5.67
C LEU A 48 3.26 -3.38 -6.74
N ALA A 49 2.30 -4.30 -6.83
CA ALA A 49 2.30 -5.39 -7.80
C ALA A 49 1.58 -4.98 -9.10
N ARG A 50 2.36 -4.71 -10.16
CA ARG A 50 1.81 -4.33 -11.49
C ARG A 50 1.45 -5.50 -12.39
N ALA A 51 1.93 -6.69 -12.03
CA ALA A 51 1.76 -7.92 -12.79
C ALA A 51 0.68 -8.85 -12.19
N GLY A 52 0.00 -8.44 -11.12
CA GLY A 52 -1.04 -9.24 -10.47
C GLY A 52 -0.51 -10.44 -9.66
N TYR A 53 0.81 -10.50 -9.41
CA TYR A 53 1.44 -11.50 -8.56
C TYR A 53 2.57 -10.89 -7.72
N TYR A 54 2.82 -11.49 -6.56
CA TYR A 54 3.91 -11.17 -5.65
C TYR A 54 4.18 -12.37 -4.72
N GLN A 55 5.37 -12.39 -4.14
CA GLN A 55 5.75 -13.39 -3.15
C GLN A 55 5.65 -12.78 -1.75
N LEU A 56 5.00 -13.47 -0.83
CA LEU A 56 5.04 -13.20 0.60
C LEU A 56 6.06 -14.11 1.25
N ARG A 57 6.77 -13.59 2.25
CA ARG A 57 7.77 -14.31 3.02
C ARG A 57 7.64 -13.95 4.48
N TRP A 58 7.85 -14.94 5.35
CA TRP A 58 7.83 -14.73 6.79
C TRP A 58 8.92 -15.55 7.46
N VAL A 59 9.42 -15.04 8.58
CA VAL A 59 10.44 -15.72 9.38
C VAL A 59 10.24 -15.37 10.86
N LEU A 60 10.60 -16.31 11.72
CA LEU A 60 10.73 -16.11 13.16
C LEU A 60 11.98 -16.88 13.58
N ASP A 61 13.08 -16.18 13.82
CA ASP A 61 14.39 -16.80 14.05
C ASP A 61 14.65 -17.05 15.55
N GLU A 62 13.92 -16.35 16.43
CA GLU A 62 14.09 -16.44 17.88
C GLU A 62 13.54 -17.73 18.48
N ALA A 63 12.88 -18.58 17.69
CA ALA A 63 12.25 -19.80 18.19
C ALA A 63 12.06 -20.92 17.15
N GLU A 64 11.87 -22.14 17.64
CA GLU A 64 11.58 -23.30 16.81
C GLU A 64 10.08 -23.34 16.44
N VAL A 65 9.79 -23.15 15.16
CA VAL A 65 8.42 -23.05 14.62
C VAL A 65 7.95 -24.37 14.03
N ALA A 66 6.79 -24.85 14.48
CA ALA A 66 6.13 -26.03 13.92
C ALA A 66 5.33 -25.69 12.65
N ARG A 67 4.60 -24.57 12.66
CA ARG A 67 3.82 -24.09 11.51
C ARG A 67 3.61 -22.58 11.57
N TYR A 68 3.41 -21.97 10.41
CA TYR A 68 2.94 -20.61 10.25
C TYR A 68 1.49 -20.60 9.78
N ARG A 69 0.75 -19.57 10.19
CA ARG A 69 -0.55 -19.21 9.64
C ARG A 69 -0.48 -17.78 9.16
N VAL A 70 -0.85 -17.58 7.90
CA VAL A 70 -0.90 -16.26 7.25
C VAL A 70 -2.34 -15.96 6.91
N GLU A 71 -2.77 -14.77 7.33
CA GLU A 71 -4.10 -14.25 7.06
C GLU A 71 -4.03 -13.04 6.15
N GLU A 72 -5.09 -12.88 5.39
CA GLU A 72 -5.31 -11.78 4.48
C GLU A 72 -6.65 -11.10 4.79
N ASP A 73 -6.68 -9.78 4.66
CA ASP A 73 -7.91 -9.01 4.63
C ASP A 73 -7.77 -7.81 3.67
N THR A 74 -8.89 -7.24 3.27
CA THR A 74 -8.98 -5.92 2.61
C THR A 74 -9.11 -4.77 3.61
N ASP A 75 -9.38 -5.05 4.88
CA ASP A 75 -9.39 -4.10 5.99
C ASP A 75 -8.10 -4.21 6.83
N PRO A 76 -7.35 -3.13 7.08
CA PRO A 76 -6.15 -3.18 7.93
C PRO A 76 -6.45 -3.58 9.38
N ALA A 77 -7.70 -3.49 9.83
CA ALA A 77 -8.14 -3.97 11.14
C ALA A 77 -8.38 -5.49 11.19
N PHE A 78 -8.29 -6.19 10.05
CA PHE A 78 -8.60 -7.61 9.92
C PHE A 78 -9.98 -7.97 10.49
N SER A 79 -11.02 -7.32 9.96
CA SER A 79 -12.41 -7.50 10.41
C SER A 79 -13.02 -8.81 9.91
N GLU A 80 -12.63 -9.27 8.72
CA GLU A 80 -13.07 -10.54 8.11
C GLU A 80 -11.87 -11.29 7.48
N PRO A 81 -10.87 -11.70 8.30
CA PRO A 81 -9.63 -12.26 7.78
C PRO A 81 -9.84 -13.65 7.20
N VAL A 82 -9.24 -13.89 6.04
CA VAL A 82 -9.21 -15.19 5.37
C VAL A 82 -7.83 -15.83 5.56
N ALA A 83 -7.80 -17.11 5.92
CA ALA A 83 -6.55 -17.86 5.99
C ALA A 83 -6.00 -18.11 4.58
N LEU A 84 -4.91 -17.41 4.24
CA LEU A 84 -4.22 -17.57 2.96
C LEU A 84 -3.34 -18.82 2.95
N TYR A 85 -2.69 -19.11 4.07
CA TYR A 85 -1.73 -20.20 4.19
C TYR A 85 -1.65 -20.75 5.62
N GLU A 86 -1.50 -22.06 5.74
CA GLU A 86 -1.21 -22.74 7.02
C GLU A 86 -0.27 -23.93 6.77
N GLY A 87 0.91 -23.93 7.40
CA GLY A 87 1.91 -24.99 7.23
C GLY A 87 3.34 -24.57 7.60
N ALA A 88 4.33 -25.42 7.35
CA ALA A 88 5.72 -25.19 7.77
C ALA A 88 6.53 -24.28 6.82
N ASP A 89 6.09 -24.09 5.57
CA ASP A 89 6.76 -23.21 4.61
C ASP A 89 6.82 -21.75 5.11
N ARG A 90 7.85 -21.06 4.62
CA ARG A 90 8.21 -19.68 4.99
C ARG A 90 7.88 -18.65 3.92
N ALA A 91 7.24 -19.08 2.84
CA ALA A 91 6.87 -18.21 1.74
C ALA A 91 5.71 -18.80 0.95
N THR A 92 4.91 -17.92 0.35
CA THR A 92 3.89 -18.29 -0.64
C THR A 92 3.87 -17.29 -1.77
N VAL A 93 3.45 -17.74 -2.96
CA VAL A 93 3.25 -16.88 -4.12
C VAL A 93 1.76 -16.59 -4.24
N VAL A 94 1.42 -15.31 -4.14
CA VAL A 94 0.08 -14.81 -4.40
C VAL A 94 -0.01 -14.41 -5.87
N SER A 95 -1.00 -14.94 -6.60
CA SER A 95 -1.17 -14.68 -8.02
C SER A 95 -2.65 -14.52 -8.39
N GLY A 96 -2.91 -13.99 -9.59
CA GLY A 96 -4.27 -13.81 -10.11
C GLY A 96 -5.09 -12.73 -9.40
N ARG A 97 -4.42 -11.78 -8.73
CA ARG A 97 -5.11 -10.71 -8.00
C ARG A 97 -5.63 -9.64 -8.94
N SER A 98 -6.82 -9.14 -8.65
CA SER A 98 -7.35 -7.92 -9.25
C SER A 98 -6.73 -6.68 -8.60
N ASP A 99 -6.96 -5.51 -9.19
CA ASP A 99 -6.57 -4.24 -8.59
C ASP A 99 -7.21 -4.07 -7.21
N GLY A 100 -6.45 -3.58 -6.23
CA GLY A 100 -6.90 -3.43 -4.85
C GLY A 100 -5.76 -3.34 -3.84
N ILE A 101 -6.11 -3.05 -2.59
CA ILE A 101 -5.19 -3.03 -1.45
C ILE A 101 -5.47 -4.27 -0.60
N PHE A 102 -4.41 -5.00 -0.26
CA PHE A 102 -4.48 -6.22 0.54
C PHE A 102 -3.57 -6.08 1.76
N HIS A 103 -4.07 -6.53 2.91
CA HIS A 103 -3.37 -6.52 4.19
C HIS A 103 -3.08 -7.94 4.64
N TYR A 104 -1.89 -8.15 5.18
CA TYR A 104 -1.37 -9.46 5.55
C TYR A 104 -0.82 -9.43 6.96
N ARG A 105 -1.05 -10.51 7.69
CA ARG A 105 -0.40 -10.78 8.98
C ARG A 105 -0.04 -12.25 9.09
N ALA A 106 1.09 -12.54 9.73
CA ALA A 106 1.55 -13.90 10.00
C ALA A 106 1.61 -14.15 11.51
N ARG A 107 1.35 -15.39 11.91
CA ARG A 107 1.67 -15.90 13.23
C ARG A 107 2.33 -17.26 13.10
N ALA A 108 3.16 -17.60 14.07
CA ALA A 108 3.78 -18.91 14.21
C ALA A 108 3.12 -19.70 15.33
N THR A 109 3.00 -21.00 15.14
CA THR A 109 2.84 -21.96 16.23
C THR A 109 4.19 -22.62 16.48
N LEU A 110 4.68 -22.50 17.70
CA LEU A 110 5.96 -23.01 18.15
C LEU A 110 5.92 -24.53 18.34
N ALA A 111 7.10 -25.16 18.44
CA ALA A 111 7.22 -26.61 18.64
C ALA A 111 6.57 -27.11 19.95
N ASP A 112 6.49 -26.26 20.96
CA ASP A 112 5.79 -26.54 22.23
C ASP A 112 4.26 -26.39 22.15
N GLY A 113 3.75 -25.98 20.97
CA GLY A 113 2.33 -25.76 20.71
C GLY A 113 1.82 -24.37 21.09
N SER A 114 2.66 -23.50 21.65
CA SER A 114 2.29 -22.10 21.92
C SER A 114 2.19 -21.29 20.63
N GLU A 115 1.39 -20.22 20.64
CA GLU A 115 1.26 -19.30 19.50
C GLU A 115 2.07 -18.03 19.75
N SER A 116 2.74 -17.56 18.71
CA SER A 116 3.45 -16.29 18.68
C SER A 116 2.47 -15.11 18.68
N ALA A 117 2.99 -13.91 18.92
CA ALA A 117 2.24 -12.71 18.56
C ALA A 117 2.01 -12.65 17.03
N TRP A 118 1.00 -11.90 16.61
CA TRP A 118 0.84 -11.55 15.20
C TRP A 118 1.98 -10.63 14.76
N SER A 119 2.41 -10.79 13.51
CA SER A 119 3.34 -9.88 12.85
C SER A 119 2.76 -8.48 12.72
N GLU A 120 3.61 -7.51 12.36
CA GLU A 120 3.13 -6.25 11.82
C GLU A 120 2.25 -6.46 10.58
N THR A 121 1.30 -5.56 10.38
CA THR A 121 0.41 -5.57 9.20
C THR A 121 1.20 -5.16 7.96
N LEU A 122 1.38 -6.09 7.04
CA LEU A 122 1.98 -5.82 5.74
C LEU A 122 0.90 -5.44 4.73
N THR A 123 1.11 -4.33 4.02
CA THR A 123 0.17 -3.86 2.99
C THR A 123 0.78 -4.02 1.61
N VAL A 124 0.00 -4.53 0.66
CA VAL A 124 0.40 -4.67 -0.75
C VAL A 124 -0.71 -4.11 -1.63
N GLU A 125 -0.35 -3.18 -2.50
CA GLU A 125 -1.25 -2.65 -3.53
C GLU A 125 -1.04 -3.41 -4.85
N VAL A 126 -2.14 -3.80 -5.48
CA VAL A 126 -2.14 -4.37 -6.83
C VAL A 126 -2.73 -3.33 -7.78
N ALA A 127 -1.95 -2.94 -8.79
CA ALA A 127 -2.38 -1.96 -9.79
C ALA A 127 -1.83 -2.31 -11.17
N HIS A 128 -2.67 -2.92 -12.01
CA HIS A 128 -2.35 -3.30 -13.37
C HIS A 128 -2.05 -2.07 -14.22
N HIS A 129 -1.15 -2.24 -15.20
CA HIS A 129 -0.80 -1.15 -16.10
C HIS A 129 -2.04 -0.58 -16.81
N PRO A 130 -2.22 0.76 -16.78
CA PRO A 130 -3.30 1.38 -17.52
C PRO A 130 -3.06 1.18 -19.02
N ARG A 131 -4.02 0.50 -19.67
CA ARG A 131 -4.04 0.24 -21.12
C ARG A 131 -3.90 1.55 -21.93
N ALA A 132 -4.31 2.68 -21.35
CA ALA A 132 -4.16 4.02 -21.90
C ALA A 132 -2.72 4.41 -22.26
N GLN A 133 -1.72 3.93 -21.49
CA GLN A 133 -0.32 4.23 -21.77
C GLN A 133 0.14 3.63 -23.11
N ALA A 134 -0.30 2.41 -23.41
CA ALA A 134 -0.02 1.76 -24.69
C ALA A 134 -0.66 2.54 -25.84
N PHE A 135 -1.94 2.93 -25.70
CA PHE A 135 -2.63 3.74 -26.73
C PHE A 135 -1.93 5.07 -26.99
N GLY A 136 -1.35 5.73 -25.98
CA GLY A 136 -0.55 6.94 -26.15
C GLY A 136 0.65 6.73 -27.07
N ILE A 137 1.46 5.69 -26.80
CA ILE A 137 2.65 5.35 -27.60
C ILE A 137 2.24 4.95 -29.03
N PHE A 138 1.20 4.13 -29.18
CA PHE A 138 0.67 3.75 -30.50
C PHE A 138 0.17 4.95 -31.31
N THR A 139 -0.50 5.90 -30.65
CA THR A 139 -1.01 7.10 -31.33
C THR A 139 0.14 7.98 -31.82
N VAL A 140 1.15 8.22 -30.96
CA VAL A 140 2.33 9.00 -31.34
C VAL A 140 3.10 8.31 -32.47
N GLY A 141 3.37 7.00 -32.34
CA GLY A 141 4.03 6.21 -33.38
C GLY A 141 3.24 6.21 -34.69
N GLY A 142 1.92 6.08 -34.62
CA GLY A 142 1.04 6.14 -35.79
C GLY A 142 1.07 7.49 -36.49
N LEU A 143 1.06 8.61 -35.73
CA LEU A 143 1.17 9.95 -36.30
C LEU A 143 2.50 10.16 -37.01
N VAL A 144 3.62 9.75 -36.40
CA VAL A 144 4.95 9.83 -37.00
C VAL A 144 5.01 8.99 -38.27
N PHE A 145 4.51 7.75 -38.22
CA PHE A 145 4.47 6.86 -39.38
C PHE A 145 3.66 7.45 -40.54
N LEU A 146 2.48 7.99 -40.26
CA LEU A 146 1.63 8.64 -41.27
C LEU A 146 2.30 9.89 -41.85
N ALA A 147 3.02 10.68 -41.04
CA ALA A 147 3.76 11.83 -41.52
C ALA A 147 4.90 11.42 -42.47
N THR A 148 5.68 10.40 -42.13
CA THR A 148 6.75 9.88 -42.98
C THR A 148 6.20 9.27 -44.27
N ALA A 149 5.15 8.46 -44.19
CA ALA A 149 4.48 7.90 -45.37
C ALA A 149 3.91 9.01 -46.26
N GLY A 150 3.29 10.03 -45.66
CA GLY A 150 2.79 11.21 -46.35
C GLY A 150 3.89 11.97 -47.09
N LEU A 151 5.06 12.16 -46.46
CA LEU A 151 6.23 12.79 -47.08
C LEU A 151 6.71 12.01 -48.31
N ILE A 152 6.81 10.68 -48.20
CA ILE A 152 7.22 9.80 -49.31
C ILE A 152 6.20 9.87 -50.46
N VAL A 153 4.91 9.77 -50.16
CA VAL A 153 3.84 9.83 -51.18
C VAL A 153 3.77 11.21 -51.83
N ALA A 154 3.91 12.28 -51.07
CA ALA A 154 3.94 13.64 -51.60
C ALA A 154 5.17 13.87 -52.49
N GLY A 155 6.34 13.41 -52.06
CA GLY A 155 7.58 13.48 -52.84
C GLY A 155 7.46 12.76 -54.18
N THR A 156 7.04 11.49 -54.16
CA THR A 156 6.86 10.69 -55.38
C THR A 156 5.80 11.25 -56.33
N ARG A 157 4.70 11.83 -55.81
CA ARG A 157 3.68 12.49 -56.63
C ARG A 157 4.18 13.78 -57.28
N ALA A 158 5.01 14.56 -56.59
CA ALA A 158 5.58 15.80 -57.11
C ALA A 158 6.53 15.54 -58.28
N GLU A 159 7.33 14.47 -58.19
CA GLU A 159 8.28 14.07 -59.23
C GLU A 159 7.57 13.67 -60.53
N ARG A 160 6.53 12.82 -60.44
CA ARG A 160 5.70 12.45 -61.61
C ARG A 160 4.98 13.63 -62.27
N ARG A 161 4.61 14.67 -61.51
CA ARG A 161 3.99 15.87 -62.07
C ARG A 161 5.00 16.72 -62.86
N ARG A 162 6.26 16.76 -62.44
CA ARG A 162 7.32 17.50 -63.13
C ARG A 162 7.74 16.83 -64.44
N GLU A 163 7.79 15.50 -64.47
CA GLU A 163 8.10 14.74 -65.70
C GLU A 163 7.03 14.93 -66.80
N ARG A 164 5.75 15.05 -66.43
CA ARG A 164 4.66 15.27 -67.40
C ARG A 164 4.62 16.67 -68.03
N GLN A 165 5.37 17.62 -67.50
CA GLN A 165 5.42 19.01 -67.98
C GLN A 165 6.68 19.31 -68.81
N ARG A 166 7.59 18.35 -68.94
CA ARG A 166 8.71 18.39 -69.90
C ARG A 166 8.35 17.62 -71.16
#